data_AF-A0A914R6P5-F1
#
_entry.id   AF-A0A914R6P5-F1
#
_cell.length_a   1.000
_cell.length_b   1.000
_cell.length_c   1.000
_cell.angle_alpha   90.00
_cell.angle_beta   90.00
_cell.angle_gamma   90.00
#
_symmetry.space_group_name_H-M   'P 1'
#
loop_
_entity.id
_entity.type
_entity.pdbx_description
1 polymer ?
#
loop_
_entity_poly.entity_id
_entity_poly.type
_entity_poly.pdbx_seq_one_letter_code
_entity_poly.pdbx_strand_id
1 'polypeptide(L)' 'MSRKLERMTPIWIPGMKCGYHALTFGFLIDQIVRRIDPKKRGVVEFFQEEITNKYEVR' A
#
# COMPACT_ATOMS: atom_id res chain seq x y z
N MET A 1 -2.64 9.54 -6.95
CA MET A 1 -2.40 8.29 -7.70
C MET A 1 -3.56 7.29 -7.59
N SER A 2 -4.10 7.04 -6.38
CA SER A 2 -5.21 6.10 -6.10
C SER A 2 -6.33 6.02 -7.16
N ARG A 3 -6.98 7.14 -7.51
CA ARG A 3 -8.06 7.18 -8.52
C ARG A 3 -7.67 6.69 -9.91
N LYS A 4 -6.38 6.78 -10.29
CA LYS A 4 -5.91 6.26 -11.57
C LYS A 4 -5.87 4.74 -11.53
N LEU A 5 -5.30 4.16 -10.46
CA LEU A 5 -5.20 2.71 -10.27
C LEU A 5 -6.59 2.05 -10.16
N GLU A 6 -7.52 2.69 -9.45
CA GLU A 6 -8.90 2.21 -9.29
C GLU A 6 -9.65 2.04 -10.62
N ARG A 7 -9.29 2.81 -11.64
CA ARG A 7 -9.90 2.78 -12.97
C ARG A 7 -9.17 1.89 -13.97
N MET A 8 -8.03 1.31 -13.59
CA MET A 8 -7.27 0.44 -14.48
C MET A 8 -7.92 -0.93 -14.58
N THR A 9 -7.99 -1.45 -15.80
CA THR A 9 -8.34 -2.85 -16.05
C THR A 9 -7.12 -3.74 -15.77
N PRO A 10 -7.26 -4.84 -15.02
CA PRO A 10 -6.17 -5.81 -14.84
C PRO A 10 -5.67 -6.35 -16.19
N ILE A 11 -4.34 -6.48 -16.34
CA ILE A 11 -3.71 -7.03 -17.56
C ILE A 11 -4.02 -8.53 -17.72
N TRP A 12 -4.24 -9.22 -16.60
CA TRP A 12 -4.61 -10.63 -16.52
C TRP A 12 -5.66 -10.83 -15.44
N ILE A 13 -6.38 -11.96 -15.52
CA ILE A 13 -7.32 -12.39 -14.48
C ILE A 13 -6.59 -12.42 -13.12
N PRO A 14 -7.12 -11.76 -12.07
CA PRO A 14 -6.52 -11.79 -10.75
C PRO A 14 -6.28 -13.22 -10.26
N GLY A 15 -5.08 -13.49 -9.73
CA GLY A 15 -4.68 -14.83 -9.27
C GLY A 15 -4.11 -15.76 -10.35
N MET A 16 -4.28 -15.46 -11.64
CA MET A 16 -3.75 -16.30 -12.73
C MET A 16 -2.23 -16.16 -12.91
N LYS A 17 -1.68 -14.95 -12.71
CA LYS A 17 -0.24 -14.63 -12.84
C LYS A 17 0.19 -13.63 -11.78
N CYS A 18 1.47 -13.68 -11.41
CA CYS A 18 2.12 -12.68 -10.55
C CYS A 18 3.06 -11.82 -11.39
N GLY A 19 2.82 -10.50 -11.38
CA GLY A 19 3.69 -9.50 -11.98
C GLY A 19 4.26 -8.58 -10.91
N TYR A 20 5.53 -8.20 -11.05
CA TYR A 20 6.15 -7.24 -10.15
C TYR A 20 5.62 -5.83 -10.42
N HIS A 21 4.85 -5.29 -9.47
CA HIS A 21 4.27 -3.95 -9.54
C HIS A 21 5.28 -2.88 -9.11
N ALA A 22 6.37 -2.75 -9.86
CA ALA A 22 7.55 -1.95 -9.50
C ALA A 22 7.24 -0.53 -9.00
N LEU A 23 6.24 0.12 -9.61
CA LEU A 23 5.85 1.49 -9.27
C LEU A 23 4.51 1.56 -8.52
N THR A 24 3.59 0.64 -8.81
CA THR A 24 2.19 0.75 -8.36
C THR A 24 1.91 0.07 -7.04
N PHE A 25 2.78 -0.86 -6.61
CA PHE A 25 2.60 -1.62 -5.37
C PHE A 25 2.48 -0.71 -4.14
N GLY A 26 3.43 0.22 -3.95
CA GLY A 26 3.43 1.13 -2.80
C GLY A 26 2.16 1.97 -2.70
N PHE A 27 1.62 2.42 -3.84
CA PHE A 27 0.35 3.17 -3.87
C PHE A 27 -0.85 2.31 -3.49
N LEU A 28 -0.89 1.02 -3.85
CA LEU A 28 -1.96 0.12 -3.44
C LEU A 28 -1.93 -0.09 -1.92
N ILE A 29 -0.76 -0.37 -1.36
CA ILE A 29 -0.58 -0.59 0.08
C ILE A 29 -0.92 0.67 0.88
N ASP A 30 -0.45 1.85 0.47
CA ASP A 30 -0.78 3.11 1.13
C ASP A 30 -2.30 3.33 1.24
N GLN A 31 -3.05 2.99 0.19
CA GLN A 31 -4.50 3.17 0.18
C GLN A 31 -5.25 2.09 0.96
N ILE A 32 -4.66 0.92 1.21
CA ILE A 32 -5.20 -0.07 2.14
C ILE A 32 -4.99 0.44 3.57
N VAL A 33 -3.75 0.81 3.93
CA VAL A 33 -3.40 1.30 5.28
C VAL A 33 -4.28 2.48 5.68
N ARG A 34 -4.39 3.52 4.83
CA ARG A 34 -5.23 4.69 5.11
C ARG A 34 -6.69 4.38 5.39
N ARG A 35 -7.24 3.33 4.77
CA ARG A 35 -8.66 2.97 4.94
C ARG A 35 -8.89 2.21 6.24
N ILE A 36 -7.99 1.29 6.58
CA ILE A 36 -8.15 0.39 7.72
C ILE A 36 -7.56 0.94 9.03
N ASP A 37 -6.55 1.81 8.94
CA ASP A 37 -5.91 2.40 10.13
C ASP A 37 -6.90 3.32 10.86
N PRO A 38 -7.11 3.14 12.18
CA PRO A 38 -8.02 3.98 12.95
C PRO A 38 -7.65 5.47 12.92
N LYS A 39 -6.35 5.78 12.87
CA LYS A 39 -5.82 7.15 12.76
C LYS A 39 -5.80 7.67 11.30
N LYS A 40 -6.22 6.86 10.32
CA LYS A 40 -6.21 7.18 8.87
C LYS A 40 -4.83 7.58 8.33
N ARG A 41 -3.75 7.08 8.94
CA ARG A 41 -2.36 7.37 8.57
C ARG A 41 -2.00 6.76 7.22
N GLY A 42 -0.99 7.35 6.57
CA GLY A 42 -0.33 6.73 5.41
C GLY A 42 0.56 5.55 5.79
N VAL A 43 0.99 4.77 4.80
CA VAL A 43 1.88 3.62 5.06
C VAL A 43 3.21 4.03 5.71
N VAL A 44 3.77 5.19 5.33
CA VAL A 44 5.04 5.69 5.87
C VAL A 44 4.92 6.05 7.34
N GLU A 45 3.89 6.83 7.69
CA GLU A 45 3.64 7.26 9.05
C GLU A 45 3.28 6.09 9.96
N PHE A 46 2.45 5.16 9.48
CA PHE A 46 2.16 3.92 10.19
C PHE A 46 3.42 3.10 10.45
N PHE A 47 4.27 2.90 9.43
CA PHE A 47 5.50 2.14 9.56
C PHE A 47 6.46 2.80 10.55
N GLN A 48 6.56 4.13 10.51
CA GLN A 48 7.40 4.87 11.42
C GLN A 48 6.93 4.74 12.88
N GLU A 49 5.64 4.93 13.14
CA GLU A 49 5.10 4.89 14.50
C GLU A 49 5.04 3.47 15.07
N GLU A 50 4.55 2.50 14.30
CA GLU A 50 4.24 1.16 14.82
C GLU A 50 5.39 0.17 14.68
N ILE A 51 6.38 0.45 13.82
CA ILE A 51 7.50 -0.46 13.57
C ILE A 51 8.81 0.19 14.00
N THR A 52 9.27 1.25 13.32
CA THR A 52 10.63 1.78 13.55
C THR A 52 10.76 2.38 14.94
N ASN A 53 9.87 3.29 15.33
CA ASN A 53 9.94 3.97 16.62
C ASN A 53 9.61 3.03 17.78
N LYS A 54 8.60 2.17 17.59
CA LYS A 54 8.11 1.27 18.63
C LYS A 54 9.11 0.17 19.00
N TYR A 55 9.84 -0.34 18.01
CA TYR A 55 10.82 -1.42 18.22
C TYR A 55 12.27 -0.93 18.12
N GLU A 56 12.49 0.39 18.02
CA GLU A 56 13.81 1.01 17.89
C GLU A 56 14.65 0.43 16.73
N VAL A 57 13.98 0.01 15.66
CA VAL A 57 14.61 -0.56 14.46
C VAL A 57 14.94 0.58 13.50
N ARG A 58 16.21 0.65 13.07
CA ARG A 58 16.71 1.61 12.10
C ARG A 58 16.49 1.16 10.66
#